data_AF-A0A7Y4VCY8-F1
#
_entry.id   AF-A0A7Y4VCY8-F1
#
_cell.length_a   1.000
_cell.length_b   1.000
_cell.length_c   1.000
_cell.angle_alpha   90.00
_cell.angle_beta   90.00
_cell.angle_gamma   90.00
#
_symmetry.space_group_name_H-M   'P 1'
#
loop_
_entity.id
_entity.type
_entity.pdbx_description
1 polymer ?
#
loop_
_entity_poly.entity_id
_entity_poly.type
_entity_poly.pdbx_seq_one_letter_code
_entity_poly.pdbx_strand_id
1 'polypeptide(L)'
;MSKGEVKIKLAIPSVGYQRRMFFNRFALQRIDGHALAFFALVDDSGLLRDIYACMLSKQTLKESKESLGKYLGLVGAPKSSATAWSPPASLMATDVATVINMGYTEEAEIVLGTFAVGPAIQQVKISDKEIQIGGVACLRCDLETQRQFLAALYAKEKE
;
A
#
# COMPACT_ATOMS: atom_id res chain seq x y z
N MET A 1 -19.41 22.90 2.21
CA MET A 1 -19.18 21.68 3.01
C MET A 1 -20.31 20.71 2.69
N SER A 2 -20.03 19.60 1.99
CA SER A 2 -21.08 18.61 1.69
C SER A 2 -21.49 17.88 2.96
N LYS A 3 -22.79 17.79 3.23
CA LYS A 3 -23.35 17.00 4.34
C LYS A 3 -22.88 15.54 4.21
N GLY A 4 -22.07 15.04 5.16
CA GLY A 4 -21.81 13.60 5.32
C GLY A 4 -20.36 13.13 5.47
N GLU A 5 -19.35 14.00 5.40
CA GLU A 5 -17.95 13.58 5.52
C GLU A 5 -17.53 13.38 7.00
N VAL A 6 -17.06 12.19 7.35
CA VAL A 6 -16.56 11.85 8.70
C VAL A 6 -15.03 11.76 8.65
N LYS A 7 -14.34 12.60 9.44
CA LYS A 7 -12.89 12.56 9.57
C LYS A 7 -12.49 11.61 10.69
N ILE A 8 -11.65 10.64 10.38
CA ILE A 8 -11.16 9.64 11.34
C ILE A 8 -9.67 9.89 11.58
N LYS A 9 -9.26 10.04 12.84
CA LYS A 9 -7.84 10.12 13.21
C LYS A 9 -7.32 8.70 13.46
N LEU A 10 -6.22 8.35 12.82
CA LEU A 10 -5.60 7.03 12.90
C LEU A 10 -4.26 7.12 13.61
N ALA A 11 -4.03 6.22 14.56
CA ALA A 11 -2.73 6.04 15.20
C ALA A 11 -1.90 5.01 14.43
N ILE A 12 -0.57 5.21 14.42
CA ILE A 12 0.40 4.25 13.86
C ILE A 12 0.35 2.93 14.66
N PRO A 13 0.58 1.75 14.04
CA PRO A 13 0.53 0.49 14.77
C PRO A 13 1.54 0.45 15.92
N SER A 14 1.06 0.25 17.15
CA SER A 14 1.89 0.15 18.35
C SER A 14 2.46 -1.25 18.60
N VAL A 15 1.87 -2.27 17.97
CA VAL A 15 2.26 -3.70 18.11
C VAL A 15 3.16 -4.16 16.94
N GLY A 16 3.54 -3.24 16.05
CA GLY A 16 4.32 -3.53 14.85
C GLY A 16 3.47 -4.06 13.69
N TYR A 17 4.12 -4.81 12.79
CA TYR A 17 3.53 -5.27 11.53
C TYR A 17 3.58 -6.79 11.43
N GLN A 18 2.47 -7.41 10.99
CA GLN A 18 2.39 -8.85 10.77
C GLN A 18 3.40 -9.33 9.72
N ARG A 19 3.60 -8.53 8.67
CA ARG A 19 4.59 -8.78 7.63
C ARG A 19 5.66 -7.70 7.59
N ARG A 20 6.92 -8.11 7.48
CA ARG A 20 8.07 -7.23 7.24
C ARG A 20 8.95 -7.88 6.18
N MET A 21 9.24 -7.18 5.09
CA MET A 21 10.15 -7.69 4.06
C MET A 21 10.75 -6.57 3.22
N PHE A 22 11.91 -6.83 2.64
CA PHE A 22 12.42 -6.06 1.51
C PHE A 22 11.86 -6.64 0.22
N PHE A 23 11.60 -5.81 -0.79
CA PHE A 23 11.19 -6.25 -2.12
C PHE A 23 11.93 -5.45 -3.20
N ASN A 24 12.15 -6.07 -4.35
CA ASN A 24 12.75 -5.44 -5.52
C ASN A 24 11.98 -5.74 -6.82
N ARG A 25 10.85 -6.45 -6.71
CA ARG A 25 9.90 -6.70 -7.80
C ARG A 25 8.48 -6.51 -7.28
N PHE A 26 7.60 -6.05 -8.14
CA PHE A 26 6.17 -6.00 -7.85
C PHE A 26 5.35 -6.29 -9.09
N ALA A 27 4.10 -6.67 -8.88
CA ALA A 27 3.08 -6.74 -9.92
C ALA A 27 1.77 -6.16 -9.39
N LEU A 28 0.99 -5.55 -10.26
CA LEU A 28 -0.34 -5.04 -9.95
C LEU A 28 -1.36 -5.70 -10.86
N GLN A 29 -2.42 -6.23 -10.27
CA GLN A 29 -3.58 -6.74 -10.98
C GLN A 29 -4.82 -5.95 -10.56
N ARG A 30 -5.70 -5.68 -11.52
CA ARG A 30 -6.96 -4.97 -11.29
C ARG A 30 -8.09 -5.98 -11.28
N ILE A 31 -8.85 -5.99 -10.19
CA ILE A 31 -9.99 -6.90 -10.01
C ILE A 31 -11.16 -6.06 -9.57
N ASP A 32 -12.12 -5.84 -10.46
CA ASP A 32 -13.27 -4.95 -10.23
C ASP A 32 -12.82 -3.60 -9.64
N GLY A 33 -11.76 -3.02 -10.23
CA GLY A 33 -11.05 -1.79 -9.84
C GLY A 33 -10.42 -1.76 -8.44
N HIS A 34 -10.39 -2.87 -7.71
CA HIS A 34 -9.45 -3.09 -6.61
C HIS A 34 -8.05 -3.27 -7.19
N ALA A 35 -7.01 -2.99 -6.41
CA ALA A 35 -5.63 -3.33 -6.76
C ALA A 35 -5.16 -4.51 -5.92
N LEU A 36 -4.88 -5.63 -6.57
CA LEU A 36 -4.11 -6.72 -6.00
C LEU A 36 -2.63 -6.46 -6.27
N ALA A 37 -1.89 -6.12 -5.22
CA ALA A 37 -0.47 -5.85 -5.27
C ALA A 37 0.33 -7.07 -4.80
N PHE A 38 1.26 -7.50 -5.64
CA PHE A 38 2.24 -8.52 -5.32
C PHE A 38 3.59 -7.86 -5.15
N PHE A 39 4.33 -8.26 -4.12
CA PHE A 39 5.67 -7.80 -3.81
C PHE A 39 6.58 -9.02 -3.70
N ALA A 40 7.77 -8.95 -4.28
CA ALA A 40 8.71 -10.05 -4.29
C ALA A 40 10.14 -9.58 -4.07
N LEU A 41 10.89 -10.42 -3.35
CA LEU A 41 12.32 -10.35 -3.26
C LEU A 41 12.93 -11.40 -4.18
N VAL A 42 13.64 -10.95 -5.21
CA VAL A 42 14.35 -11.81 -6.16
C VAL A 42 15.84 -11.55 -6.03
N ASP A 43 16.65 -12.60 -5.94
CA ASP A 43 18.12 -12.42 -5.86
C ASP A 43 18.76 -12.21 -7.24
N ASP A 44 20.09 -12.01 -7.25
CA ASP A 44 20.87 -11.77 -8.48
C ASP A 44 20.84 -12.95 -9.47
N SER A 45 20.52 -14.16 -9.01
CA SER A 45 20.34 -15.34 -9.86
C SER A 45 18.94 -15.45 -10.46
N GLY A 46 18.05 -14.51 -10.12
CA GLY A 46 16.65 -14.51 -10.57
C GLY A 46 15.74 -15.42 -9.73
N LEU A 47 16.21 -15.94 -8.59
CA LEU A 47 15.42 -16.82 -7.74
C LEU A 47 14.54 -16.01 -6.77
N LEU A 48 13.27 -16.40 -6.66
CA LEU A 48 12.32 -15.85 -5.70
C LEU A 48 12.71 -16.27 -4.28
N ARG A 49 13.03 -15.30 -3.43
CA ARG A 49 13.40 -15.49 -2.02
C ARG A 49 12.26 -15.22 -1.06
N ASP A 50 11.40 -14.26 -1.40
CA ASP A 50 10.24 -13.94 -0.58
C ASP A 50 9.10 -13.32 -1.42
N ILE A 51 7.86 -13.50 -0.99
CA ILE A 51 6.67 -12.98 -1.69
C ILE A 51 5.58 -12.55 -0.72
N TYR A 52 4.84 -11.52 -1.09
CA TYR A 52 3.70 -11.01 -0.33
C TYR A 52 2.62 -10.46 -1.26
N ALA A 53 1.35 -10.68 -0.91
CA ALA A 53 0.21 -10.16 -1.66
C ALA A 53 -0.75 -9.40 -0.74
N CYS A 54 -1.21 -8.25 -1.22
CA CYS A 54 -2.19 -7.43 -0.52
C CYS A 54 -3.19 -6.83 -1.50
N MET A 55 -4.47 -6.85 -1.11
CA MET A 55 -5.56 -6.19 -1.78
C MET A 55 -5.78 -4.78 -1.21
N LEU A 56 -5.81 -3.79 -2.10
CA LEU A 56 -6.23 -2.42 -1.82
C LEU A 56 -7.59 -2.17 -2.47
N SER A 57 -8.55 -1.74 -1.67
CA SER A 57 -9.89 -1.45 -2.18
C SER A 57 -9.94 -0.19 -3.06
N LYS A 58 -10.93 -0.10 -3.94
CA LYS A 58 -11.26 1.13 -4.66
C LYS A 58 -11.31 2.36 -3.74
N GLN A 59 -11.93 2.18 -2.57
CA GLN A 59 -12.07 3.24 -1.57
C GLN A 59 -10.70 3.62 -0.99
N THR A 60 -9.89 2.63 -0.58
CA THR A 60 -8.53 2.85 -0.08
C THR A 60 -7.69 3.64 -1.08
N LEU A 61 -7.74 3.26 -2.36
CA LEU A 61 -7.00 3.93 -3.43
C LEU A 61 -7.47 5.38 -3.63
N LYS A 62 -8.79 5.62 -3.57
CA LYS A 62 -9.39 6.94 -3.71
C LYS A 62 -8.98 7.86 -2.55
N GLU A 63 -9.08 7.37 -1.32
CA GLU A 63 -8.75 8.12 -0.10
C GLU A 63 -7.26 8.44 0.00
N SER A 64 -6.39 7.52 -0.40
CA SER A 64 -4.92 7.72 -0.38
C SER A 64 -4.38 8.51 -1.56
N LYS A 65 -5.19 8.78 -2.60
CA LYS A 65 -4.71 9.39 -3.85
C LYS A 65 -4.07 10.77 -3.64
N GLU A 66 -4.67 11.62 -2.81
CA GLU A 66 -4.15 12.97 -2.58
C GLU A 66 -2.82 12.94 -1.82
N SER A 67 -2.76 12.19 -0.71
CA SER A 67 -1.56 12.11 0.12
C SER A 67 -0.41 11.44 -0.62
N LEU A 68 -0.66 10.32 -1.30
CA LEU A 68 0.36 9.64 -2.10
C LEU A 68 0.73 10.44 -3.35
N GLY A 69 -0.19 11.20 -3.95
CA GLY A 69 0.11 12.11 -5.04
C GLY A 69 1.04 13.25 -4.63
N LYS A 70 0.80 13.85 -3.45
CA LYS A 70 1.72 14.85 -2.86
C LYS A 70 3.09 14.24 -2.59
N TYR A 71 3.12 13.03 -2.03
CA TYR A 71 4.37 12.30 -1.80
C TYR A 71 5.13 12.04 -3.11
N LEU A 72 4.45 11.58 -4.17
CA LEU A 72 5.05 11.39 -5.50
C LEU A 72 5.63 12.71 -6.05
N GLY A 73 4.95 13.83 -5.84
CA GLY A 73 5.45 15.15 -6.21
C GLY A 73 6.75 15.54 -5.50
N LEU A 74 6.92 15.11 -4.25
CA LEU A 74 8.14 15.32 -3.46
C LEU A 74 9.29 14.41 -3.90
N VAL A 75 9.01 13.11 -4.09
CA VAL A 75 10.05 12.15 -4.48
C VAL A 75 10.36 12.19 -5.97
N GLY A 76 9.48 12.75 -6.80
CA GLY A 76 9.62 12.79 -8.25
C GLY A 76 9.11 11.53 -8.96
N ALA A 77 8.91 11.64 -10.27
CA ALA A 77 8.48 10.54 -11.13
C ALA A 77 9.57 9.46 -11.26
N PRO A 78 9.20 8.20 -11.61
CA PRO A 78 10.17 7.16 -11.94
C PRO A 78 11.11 7.61 -13.06
N LYS A 79 12.39 7.27 -12.92
CA LYS A 79 13.43 7.46 -13.95
C LYS A 79 13.39 6.36 -14.99
N SER A 80 12.87 5.19 -14.65
CA SER A 80 12.71 4.05 -15.55
C SER A 80 11.40 3.31 -15.30
N SER A 81 11.00 2.47 -16.25
CA SER A 81 9.88 1.54 -16.06
C SER A 81 10.24 0.43 -15.08
N ALA A 82 9.26 -0.04 -14.32
CA ALA A 82 9.41 -1.24 -13.49
C ALA A 82 9.90 -2.44 -14.31
N THR A 83 10.78 -3.23 -13.71
CA THR A 83 11.17 -4.53 -14.25
C THR A 83 9.95 -5.43 -14.30
N ALA A 84 9.61 -5.91 -15.50
CA ALA A 84 8.50 -6.83 -15.68
C ALA A 84 8.70 -8.08 -14.81
N TRP A 85 7.67 -8.41 -14.03
CA TRP A 85 7.65 -9.59 -13.17
C TRP A 85 6.20 -10.07 -13.03
N SER A 86 6.04 -11.39 -12.97
CA SER A 86 4.73 -12.03 -12.80
C SER A 86 4.75 -12.90 -11.55
N PRO A 87 3.71 -12.83 -10.70
CA PRO A 87 3.63 -13.68 -9.53
C PRO A 87 3.48 -15.15 -9.93
N PRO A 88 3.98 -16.10 -9.10
CA PRO A 88 3.74 -17.52 -9.30
C PRO A 88 2.24 -17.84 -9.32
N ALA A 89 1.83 -18.85 -10.12
CA ALA A 89 0.44 -19.27 -10.23
C ALA A 89 -0.11 -19.97 -8.98
N SER A 90 0.72 -20.23 -7.97
CA SER A 90 0.33 -20.87 -6.72
C SER A 90 -0.62 -19.99 -5.90
N LEU A 91 -1.60 -20.61 -5.26
CA LEU A 91 -2.46 -19.94 -4.27
C LEU A 91 -1.60 -19.37 -3.15
N MET A 92 -1.68 -18.06 -2.94
CA MET A 92 -1.03 -17.35 -1.83
C MET A 92 -2.07 -16.64 -0.99
N ALA A 93 -1.84 -16.61 0.32
CA ALA A 93 -2.64 -15.79 1.21
C ALA A 93 -2.56 -14.33 0.75
N THR A 94 -3.72 -13.68 0.67
CA THR A 94 -3.84 -12.28 0.27
C THR A 94 -4.43 -11.51 1.44
N ASP A 95 -3.67 -10.58 1.99
CA ASP A 95 -4.17 -9.68 3.03
C ASP A 95 -5.02 -8.56 2.41
N VAL A 96 -5.75 -7.84 3.25
CA VAL A 96 -6.48 -6.64 2.86
C VAL A 96 -5.99 -5.46 3.68
N ALA A 97 -5.57 -4.39 3.00
CA ALA A 97 -5.19 -3.14 3.64
C ALA A 97 -6.21 -2.03 3.33
N THR A 98 -6.65 -1.34 4.39
CA THR A 98 -7.51 -0.15 4.31
C THR A 98 -6.73 1.15 4.45
N VAL A 99 -5.44 1.06 4.76
CA VAL A 99 -4.52 2.20 4.87
C VAL A 99 -3.24 1.85 4.13
N ILE A 100 -2.77 2.79 3.32
CA ILE A 100 -1.45 2.76 2.69
C ILE A 100 -0.74 4.09 2.93
N ASN A 101 0.46 4.04 3.49
CA ASN A 101 1.33 5.18 3.66
C ASN A 101 2.70 4.87 3.04
N MET A 102 3.38 5.90 2.58
CA MET A 102 4.72 5.80 2.03
C MET A 102 5.62 6.86 2.65
N GLY A 103 6.88 6.50 2.82
CA GLY A 103 7.93 7.40 3.26
C GLY A 103 9.27 6.95 2.71
N TYR A 104 10.28 7.81 2.83
CA TYR A 104 11.66 7.43 2.57
C TYR A 104 12.59 8.14 3.55
N THR A 105 13.63 7.43 3.96
CA THR A 105 14.79 8.01 4.65
C THR A 105 16.05 7.53 3.91
N GLU A 106 16.76 6.53 4.45
CA GLU A 106 17.81 5.80 3.75
C GLU A 106 17.22 4.76 2.80
N GLU A 107 16.14 4.10 3.23
CA GLU A 107 15.34 3.16 2.44
C GLU A 107 13.94 3.73 2.21
N ALA A 108 13.30 3.34 1.11
CA ALA A 108 11.91 3.64 0.85
C ALA A 108 11.01 2.60 1.53
N GLU A 109 9.94 3.05 2.17
CA GLU A 109 9.03 2.22 2.95
C GLU A 109 7.57 2.37 2.47
N ILE A 110 6.86 1.25 2.38
CA ILE A 110 5.42 1.16 2.16
C ILE A 110 4.81 0.51 3.39
N VAL A 111 3.97 1.26 4.08
CA VAL A 111 3.28 0.84 5.30
C VAL A 111 1.82 0.54 4.97
N LEU A 112 1.40 -0.69 5.25
CA LEU A 112 0.05 -1.18 5.06
C LEU A 112 -0.59 -1.42 6.43
N GLY A 113 -1.78 -0.85 6.59
CA GLY A 113 -2.58 -0.98 7.81
C GLY A 113 -4.02 -1.36 7.50
N THR A 114 -4.71 -1.83 8.53
CA THR A 114 -6.13 -2.15 8.45
C THR A 114 -6.87 -1.66 9.69
N PHE A 115 -8.13 -1.26 9.49
CA PHE A 115 -9.06 -0.95 10.56
C PHE A 115 -10.48 -1.20 10.07
N ALA A 116 -11.40 -1.49 11.00
CA ALA A 116 -12.80 -1.69 10.67
C ALA A 116 -13.53 -0.34 10.58
N VAL A 117 -13.98 0.03 9.37
CA VAL A 117 -14.60 1.34 9.09
C VAL A 117 -15.89 1.56 9.89
N GLY A 118 -16.75 0.54 10.01
CA GLY A 118 -18.02 0.65 10.75
C GLY A 118 -17.84 1.03 12.22
N PRO A 119 -17.08 0.23 13.00
CA PRO A 119 -16.70 0.58 14.37
C PRO A 119 -15.99 1.94 14.47
N ALA A 120 -15.14 2.27 13.49
CA ALA A 120 -14.43 3.54 13.49
C ALA A 120 -15.37 4.76 13.37
N ILE A 121 -16.37 4.68 12.49
CA ILE A 121 -17.39 5.73 12.37
C ILE A 121 -18.19 5.87 13.68
N GLN A 122 -18.53 4.76 14.34
CA GLN A 122 -19.24 4.81 15.62
C GLN A 122 -18.38 5.45 16.71
N GLN A 123 -17.11 5.11 16.78
CA GLN A 123 -16.19 5.65 17.78
C GLN A 123 -16.01 7.16 17.62
N VAL A 124 -15.85 7.67 16.40
CA VAL A 124 -15.67 9.12 16.15
C VAL A 124 -16.90 9.94 16.55
N LYS A 125 -18.10 9.35 16.56
CA LYS A 125 -19.31 10.03 17.05
C LYS A 125 -19.32 10.21 18.58
N ILE A 126 -18.53 9.41 19.30
CA ILE A 126 -18.55 9.32 20.76
C ILE A 126 -17.25 9.87 21.36
N SER A 127 -16.15 9.87 20.59
CA SER A 127 -14.81 10.24 21.07
C SER A 127 -13.93 10.79 19.95
N ASP A 128 -13.15 11.82 20.27
CA ASP A 128 -12.10 12.39 19.41
C ASP A 128 -10.76 11.63 19.47
N LYS A 129 -10.72 10.49 20.18
CA LYS A 129 -9.51 9.67 20.30
C LYS A 129 -9.15 9.02 18.98
N GLU A 130 -7.84 8.87 18.77
CA GLU A 130 -7.31 8.16 17.62
C GLU A 130 -7.69 6.68 17.64
N ILE A 131 -7.93 6.14 16.45
CA ILE A 131 -8.22 4.73 16.26
C ILE A 131 -6.91 3.99 15.98
N GLN A 132 -6.67 2.96 16.77
CA GLN A 132 -5.51 2.09 16.58
C GLN A 132 -5.69 1.28 15.31
N ILE A 133 -4.73 1.40 14.38
CA ILE A 133 -4.72 0.59 13.16
C ILE A 133 -3.95 -0.72 13.42
N GLY A 134 -4.45 -1.82 12.86
CA GLY A 134 -3.72 -3.07 12.82
C GLY A 134 -2.62 -2.98 11.77
N GLY A 135 -1.36 -3.24 12.16
CA GLY A 135 -0.23 -3.26 11.23
C GLY A 135 -0.26 -4.51 10.37
N VAL A 136 -0.55 -4.34 9.08
CA VAL A 136 -0.60 -5.44 8.10
C VAL A 136 0.81 -5.74 7.60
N ALA A 137 1.45 -4.76 6.96
CA ALA A 137 2.80 -4.95 6.43
C ALA A 137 3.64 -3.68 6.49
N CYS A 138 4.95 -3.86 6.64
CA CYS A 138 5.96 -2.83 6.43
C CYS A 138 6.94 -3.38 5.38
N LEU A 139 6.87 -2.83 4.17
CA LEU A 139 7.62 -3.28 3.01
C LEU A 139 8.69 -2.25 2.68
N ARG A 140 9.93 -2.70 2.46
CA ARG A 140 11.04 -1.81 2.11
C ARG A 140 11.58 -2.09 0.72
N CYS A 141 12.08 -1.07 0.07
CA CYS A 141 12.67 -1.15 -1.26
C CYS A 141 13.61 0.03 -1.48
N ASP A 142 14.29 0.05 -2.62
CA ASP A 142 14.93 1.27 -3.09
C ASP A 142 13.89 2.30 -3.56
N LEU A 143 14.28 3.58 -3.56
CA LEU A 143 13.39 4.69 -3.90
C LEU A 143 12.85 4.62 -5.33
N GLU A 144 13.62 4.08 -6.28
CA GLU A 144 13.18 3.96 -7.66
C GLU A 144 12.06 2.94 -7.80
N THR A 145 12.21 1.77 -7.17
CA THR A 145 11.16 0.75 -7.07
C THR A 145 9.88 1.31 -6.44
N GLN A 146 9.99 2.11 -5.37
CA GLN A 146 8.81 2.73 -4.74
C GLN A 146 8.10 3.71 -5.69
N ARG A 147 8.85 4.56 -6.41
CA ARG A 147 8.28 5.49 -7.40
C ARG A 147 7.55 4.72 -8.50
N GLN A 148 8.17 3.66 -9.02
CA GLN A 148 7.60 2.83 -10.06
C GLN A 148 6.29 2.18 -9.60
N PHE A 149 6.28 1.62 -8.39
CA PHE A 149 5.08 1.08 -7.77
C PHE A 149 3.98 2.14 -7.67
N LEU A 150 4.30 3.33 -7.16
CA LEU A 150 3.33 4.40 -6.96
C LEU A 150 2.76 4.93 -8.29
N ALA A 151 3.60 5.07 -9.31
CA ALA A 151 3.17 5.43 -10.66
C ALA A 151 2.26 4.37 -11.27
N ALA A 152 2.59 3.08 -11.12
CA ALA A 152 1.76 1.98 -11.61
C ALA A 152 0.44 1.86 -10.83
N LEU A 153 0.44 2.16 -9.52
CA LEU A 153 -0.73 2.12 -8.65
C LEU A 153 -1.81 3.13 -9.07
N TYR A 154 -1.43 4.24 -9.70
CA TYR A 154 -2.35 5.27 -10.17
C TYR A 154 -2.33 5.51 -11.68
N ALA A 155 -1.64 4.66 -12.44
CA ALA A 155 -1.72 4.65 -13.88
C ALA A 155 -3.19 4.46 -14.30
N LYS A 156 -3.66 5.27 -15.24
CA LYS A 156 -4.97 5.04 -15.87
C LYS A 156 -4.92 3.66 -16.52
N GLU A 157 -5.94 2.84 -16.29
CA GLU A 157 -6.12 1.62 -17.07
C GLU A 157 -6.13 2.03 -18.55
N LYS A 158 -5.29 1.38 -19.36
CA LYS A 158 -5.41 1.48 -20.80
C LYS A 158 -6.63 0.64 -21.15
N GLU A 159 -7.71 1.31 -21.55
CA GLU A 159 -8.87 0.69 -22.20
C GLU A 159 -8.44 -0.12 -23.43
#